data_AF-A0A426U6E5-F1
#
_entry.id   AF-A0A426U6E5-F1
#
_cell.length_a   1.000
_cell.length_b   1.000
_cell.length_c   1.000
_cell.angle_alpha   90.00
_cell.angle_beta   90.00
_cell.angle_gamma   90.00
#
_symmetry.space_group_name_H-M   'P 1'
#
loop_
_entity.id
_entity.type
_entity.pdbx_description
1 polymer ?
#
loop_
_entity_poly.entity_id
_entity_poly.type
_entity_poly.pdbx_seq_one_letter_code
_entity_poly.pdbx_strand_id
1 'polypeptide(L)'
;PNASINAINADLPFGHLVGSHDENVRLYPALLDEAARVARPDARCALLSHEVRLMERLLAERPQWQVEQALRVDLGGLYPRIFLLRRV
;
A
#
# COMPACT_ATOMS: atom_id res chain seq x y z
N PRO A 1 -0.76 8.85 -17.17
CA PRO A 1 -0.35 7.91 -18.25
C PRO A 1 -0.11 6.50 -17.67
N ASN A 2 -0.36 5.43 -18.43
CA ASN A 2 -0.04 4.06 -17.99
C ASN A 2 1.47 3.87 -17.90
N ALA A 3 1.93 3.03 -16.97
CA ALA A 3 3.32 2.58 -16.87
C ALA A 3 4.37 3.70 -16.97
N SER A 4 4.11 4.85 -16.33
CA SER A 4 4.92 6.06 -16.44
C SER A 4 5.66 6.42 -15.14
N ILE A 5 5.33 5.76 -14.03
CA ILE A 5 5.86 6.06 -12.70
C ILE A 5 6.87 4.99 -12.29
N ASN A 6 8.04 5.42 -11.82
CA ASN A 6 9.13 4.56 -11.37
C ASN A 6 9.13 4.29 -9.86
N ALA A 7 8.56 5.20 -9.07
CA ALA A 7 8.49 5.13 -7.62
C ALA A 7 7.18 5.75 -7.13
N ILE A 8 6.51 5.06 -6.22
CA ILE A 8 5.28 5.51 -5.55
C ILE A 8 5.55 5.49 -4.05
N ASN A 9 5.14 6.54 -3.35
CA ASN A 9 5.09 6.55 -1.90
C ASN A 9 3.77 7.14 -1.43
N ALA A 10 3.21 6.61 -0.34
CA ALA A 10 2.01 7.16 0.27
C ALA A 10 1.92 6.80 1.76
N ASP A 11 1.44 7.76 2.54
CA ASP A 11 0.95 7.56 3.90
C ASP A 11 -0.58 7.42 3.84
N LEU A 12 -1.07 6.18 4.01
CA LEU A 12 -2.47 5.87 3.80
C LEU A 12 -3.30 6.17 5.05
N PRO A 13 -4.57 6.60 4.92
CA PRO A 13 -5.45 6.74 6.08
C PRO A 13 -5.63 5.37 6.76
N PHE A 14 -5.56 5.35 8.08
CA PHE A 14 -5.65 4.12 8.87
C PHE A 14 -6.62 4.23 10.05
N GLY A 15 -7.57 5.16 9.98
CA GLY A 15 -8.75 5.18 10.87
C GLY A 15 -8.57 5.80 12.25
N HIS A 16 -7.34 6.10 12.68
CA HIS A 16 -7.09 6.73 13.99
C HIS A 16 -7.29 8.24 14.01
N LEU A 17 -6.93 8.94 12.92
CA LEU A 17 -7.05 10.41 12.80
C LEU A 17 -7.88 10.82 11.58
N VAL A 18 -7.78 10.05 10.49
CA VAL A 18 -8.47 10.29 9.22
C VAL A 18 -8.88 8.95 8.61
N GLY A 19 -10.10 8.92 8.06
CA GLY A 19 -10.73 7.74 7.48
C GLY A 19 -11.31 6.78 8.52
N SER A 20 -11.80 5.65 8.04
CA SER A 20 -12.33 4.53 8.83
C SER A 20 -12.02 3.21 8.13
N HIS A 21 -12.10 2.10 8.86
CA HIS A 21 -11.91 0.78 8.28
C HIS A 21 -12.85 0.54 7.08
N ASP A 22 -14.13 0.89 7.21
CA ASP A 22 -15.14 0.71 6.17
C ASP A 22 -14.82 1.50 4.88
N GLU A 23 -14.24 2.68 5.02
CA GLU A 23 -13.75 3.46 3.88
C GLU A 23 -12.49 2.85 3.29
N ASN A 24 -11.57 2.37 4.13
CA ASN A 24 -10.31 1.74 3.70
C ASN A 24 -10.55 0.45 2.91
N VAL A 25 -11.60 -0.32 3.26
CA VAL A 25 -12.02 -1.51 2.51
C VAL A 25 -12.39 -1.17 1.06
N ARG A 26 -12.82 0.06 0.77
CA ARG A 26 -13.07 0.55 -0.60
C ARG A 26 -11.87 1.25 -1.21
N LEU A 27 -11.15 2.05 -0.43
CA LEU A 27 -10.04 2.87 -0.89
C LEU A 27 -8.81 2.03 -1.28
N TYR A 28 -8.39 1.10 -0.42
CA TYR A 28 -7.13 0.38 -0.61
C TYR A 28 -7.12 -0.50 -1.88
N PRO A 29 -8.20 -1.24 -2.21
CA PRO A 29 -8.29 -1.94 -3.49
C PRO A 29 -8.07 -1.02 -4.68
N ALA A 30 -8.83 0.07 -4.76
CA ALA A 30 -8.77 1.03 -5.85
C ALA A 30 -7.40 1.69 -5.97
N LEU A 31 -6.78 2.03 -4.83
CA LEU A 31 -5.45 2.60 -4.78
C LEU A 31 -4.38 1.63 -5.29
N LEU A 32 -4.42 0.36 -4.88
CA LEU A 32 -3.45 -0.64 -5.32
C LEU A 32 -3.57 -0.95 -6.82
N ASP A 33 -4.80 -0.95 -7.35
CA ASP A 33 -5.06 -1.20 -8.77
C ASP A 33 -4.64 0.00 -9.63
N GLU A 34 -4.90 1.22 -9.16
CA GLU A 34 -4.47 2.43 -9.84
C GLU A 34 -2.95 2.63 -9.79
N ALA A 35 -2.33 2.37 -8.63
CA ALA A 35 -0.88 2.37 -8.48
C ALA A 35 -0.23 1.38 -9.45
N ALA A 36 -0.83 0.20 -9.63
CA ALA A 36 -0.34 -0.82 -10.56
C ALA A 36 -0.47 -0.38 -12.02
N ARG A 37 -1.54 0.34 -12.37
CA ARG A 37 -1.77 0.88 -13.72
C ARG A 37 -0.73 1.94 -14.10
N VAL A 38 -0.38 2.83 -13.18
CA VAL A 38 0.57 3.92 -13.44
C VAL A 38 2.03 3.50 -13.27
N ALA A 39 2.31 2.48 -12.47
CA ALA A 39 3.64 1.92 -12.24
C ALA A 39 4.20 1.23 -13.49
N ARG A 40 5.44 1.55 -13.86
CA ARG A 40 6.20 0.77 -14.85
C ARG A 40 6.62 -0.59 -14.25
N PRO A 41 6.95 -1.62 -15.07
CA PRO A 41 7.56 -2.85 -14.56
C PRO A 41 8.78 -2.55 -13.67
N ASP A 42 8.95 -3.30 -12.59
CA ASP A 42 9.98 -3.11 -11.56
C ASP A 42 9.92 -1.76 -10.80
N ALA A 43 8.87 -0.96 -10.97
CA ALA A 43 8.65 0.20 -10.12
C ALA A 43 8.53 -0.21 -8.65
N ARG A 44 9.02 0.66 -7.77
CA ARG A 44 8.90 0.48 -6.32
C ARG A 44 7.71 1.24 -5.78
N CYS A 45 6.99 0.66 -4.84
CA CYS A 45 5.86 1.30 -4.16
C CYS A 45 6.03 1.11 -2.65
N ALA A 46 6.11 2.20 -1.90
CA ALA A 46 6.24 2.19 -0.44
C ALA A 46 4.97 2.77 0.18
N LEU A 47 4.21 1.93 0.90
CA LEU A 47 2.94 2.32 1.51
C LEU A 47 3.04 2.20 3.02
N LEU A 48 2.75 3.28 3.74
CA LEU A 48 2.62 3.28 5.19
C LEU A 48 1.16 3.11 5.57
N SER A 49 0.86 2.14 6.44
CA SER A 49 -0.50 1.93 6.95
C SER A 49 -0.53 1.17 8.28
N HIS A 50 -1.53 1.43 9.11
CA HIS A 50 -1.86 0.64 10.30
C HIS A 50 -2.90 -0.46 10.03
N GLU A 51 -3.51 -0.49 8.84
CA GLU A 51 -4.48 -1.50 8.39
C GLU A 51 -3.78 -2.77 7.88
N VAL A 52 -2.95 -3.35 8.74
CA VAL A 52 -2.00 -4.43 8.38
C VAL A 52 -2.70 -5.64 7.77
N ARG A 53 -3.75 -6.15 8.42
CA ARG A 53 -4.47 -7.35 7.98
C ARG A 53 -5.20 -7.13 6.66
N LEU A 54 -5.76 -5.93 6.46
CA LEU A 54 -6.41 -5.55 5.22
C LEU A 54 -5.38 -5.49 4.08
N MET A 55 -4.26 -4.82 4.30
CA MET A 55 -3.19 -4.72 3.31
C MET A 55 -2.63 -6.09 2.91
N GLU A 56 -2.32 -6.96 3.88
CA GLU A 56 -1.84 -8.33 3.63
C GLU A 56 -2.81 -9.13 2.75
N ARG A 57 -4.12 -9.08 3.07
CA ARG A 57 -5.16 -9.75 2.28
C ARG A 57 -5.22 -9.20 0.85
N LEU A 58 -5.25 -7.88 0.70
CA LEU A 58 -5.39 -7.24 -0.62
C LEU A 58 -4.18 -7.45 -1.52
N LEU A 59 -2.97 -7.53 -0.94
CA LEU A 59 -1.74 -7.84 -1.68
C LEU A 59 -1.69 -9.31 -2.10
N ALA A 60 -2.18 -10.23 -1.26
CA ALA A 60 -2.28 -11.64 -1.63
C ALA A 60 -3.21 -11.88 -2.84
N GLU A 61 -4.25 -11.04 -2.99
CA GLU A 61 -5.20 -11.08 -4.12
C GLU A 61 -4.69 -10.37 -5.38
N ARG A 62 -3.53 -9.71 -5.32
CA ARG A 62 -2.99 -8.85 -6.39
C ARG A 62 -1.60 -9.33 -6.83
N PRO A 63 -1.51 -10.33 -7.74
CA PRO A 63 -0.23 -10.90 -8.19
C PRO A 63 0.67 -9.89 -8.92
N GLN A 64 0.08 -8.76 -9.26
CA GLN A 64 0.65 -7.63 -9.94
C GLN A 64 1.60 -6.82 -9.02
N TRP A 65 1.60 -7.12 -7.72
CA TRP A 65 2.52 -6.60 -6.72
C TRP A 65 3.28 -7.74 -6.05
N GLN A 66 4.59 -7.62 -5.98
CA GLN A 66 5.42 -8.46 -5.12
C GLN A 66 5.74 -7.70 -3.83
N VAL A 67 5.47 -8.31 -2.68
CA VAL A 67 5.90 -7.77 -1.38
C VAL A 67 7.38 -8.08 -1.19
N GLU A 68 8.24 -7.07 -1.24
CA GLU A 68 9.67 -7.23 -0.98
C GLU A 68 9.95 -7.20 0.52
N GLN A 69 9.33 -6.25 1.24
CA GLN A 69 9.52 -6.09 2.68
C GLN A 69 8.25 -5.53 3.34
N ALA A 70 8.06 -5.88 4.61
CA ALA A 70 7.08 -5.25 5.49
C ALA A 70 7.78 -4.83 6.79
N LEU A 71 8.07 -3.54 6.93
CA LEU A 71 8.84 -3.00 8.05
C LEU A 71 7.88 -2.44 9.10
N ARG A 72 8.00 -2.88 10.36
CA ARG A 72 7.28 -2.28 11.48
C ARG A 72 8.00 -1.01 11.91
N VAL A 73 7.25 0.08 12.07
CA VAL A 73 7.77 1.38 12.52
C VAL A 73 7.17 1.71 13.88
N ASP A 74 7.95 2.33 14.77
CA ASP A 74 7.43 2.95 15.99
C ASP A 74 7.06 4.40 15.71
N LEU A 75 5.79 4.72 15.88
CA LEU A 75 5.24 6.05 15.71
C LEU A 75 4.54 6.47 17.01
N GLY A 76 5.33 6.79 18.04
CA GLY A 76 4.81 7.29 19.31
C GLY A 76 3.88 6.30 20.02
N GLY A 77 4.19 5.00 19.96
CA GLY A 77 3.37 3.92 20.52
C GLY A 77 2.34 3.33 19.55
N LEU A 78 2.18 3.91 18.36
CA LEU A 78 1.52 3.25 17.23
C LEU A 78 2.55 2.42 16.45
N TYR A 79 2.12 1.29 15.90
CA TYR A 79 3.01 0.37 15.20
C TYR A 79 2.58 0.10 13.75
N PRO A 80 2.53 1.14 12.89
CA PRO A 80 2.19 0.95 11.49
C PRO A 80 3.28 0.15 10.77
N ARG A 81 2.94 -0.33 9.57
CA ARG A 81 3.88 -1.02 8.71
C ARG A 81 4.11 -0.23 7.42
N ILE A 82 5.37 -0.20 6.99
CA ILE A 82 5.76 0.18 5.65
C ILE A 82 5.81 -1.09 4.81
N PHE A 83 4.96 -1.16 3.79
CA PHE A 83 4.97 -2.21 2.79
C PHE A 83 5.80 -1.73 1.60
N LEU A 84 6.96 -2.35 1.39
CA LEU A 84 7.77 -2.16 0.19
C LEU A 84 7.34 -3.19 -0.85
N LEU A 85 6.79 -2.70 -1.96
CA LEU A 85 6.28 -3.49 -3.05
C LEU A 85 7.10 -3.23 -4.31
N ARG A 86 7.22 -4.25 -5.15
CA ARG A 86 7.72 -4.15 -6.52
C ARG A 86 6.64 -4.50 -7.51
N ARG A 87 6.51 -3.68 -8.56
CA ARG A 87 5.61 -3.94 -9.68
C ARG A 87 6.13 -5.12 -10.49
N VAL A 88 5.30 -6.16 -10.61
CA VAL A 88 5.55 -7.33 -11.48
C VAL A 88 4.83 -7.16 -12.80
#